data_AF-A0A7V9SZP2-F1
#
_entry.id   AF-A0A7V9SZP2-F1
#
_cell.length_a   1.000
_cell.length_b   1.000
_cell.length_c   1.000
_cell.angle_alpha   90.00
_cell.angle_beta   90.00
_cell.angle_gamma   90.00
#
_symmetry.space_group_name_H-M   'P 1'
#
loop_
_entity.id
_entity.type
_entity.pdbx_description
1 polymer ?
#
loop_
_entity_poly.entity_id
_entity_poly.type
_entity_poly.pdbx_seq_one_letter_code
_entity_poly.pdbx_strand_id
1 'polypeptide(L)' 'MKAIVFDFDGLILDTEGPVYHSWREVFEAAGAHLSLEEWCDTIGRADHPDPAEVLAERSGRPLDEARQLARKARRDEL' A
#
# COMPACT_ATOMS: atom_id res chain seq x y z
N MET A 1 -22.17 6.15 -13.23
CA MET A 1 -21.40 7.04 -12.34
C MET A 1 -19.93 6.75 -12.62
N LYS A 2 -19.25 7.58 -13.42
CA LYS A 2 -17.80 7.45 -13.65
C LYS A 2 -17.14 8.38 -12.65
N ALA A 3 -16.60 7.83 -11.57
CA ALA A 3 -15.66 8.58 -10.75
C ALA A 3 -14.40 8.75 -11.60
N ILE A 4 -14.27 9.91 -12.22
CA ILE A 4 -13.00 10.35 -12.77
C ILE A 4 -12.17 10.74 -11.55
N VAL A 5 -11.25 9.88 -11.15
CA VAL A 5 -10.17 10.32 -10.26
C VAL A 5 -9.29 11.21 -11.13
N PHE A 6 -9.45 12.52 -10.97
CA PHE A 6 -8.53 13.50 -11.53
C PHE A 6 -7.19 13.32 -10.81
N ASP A 7 -6.17 12.94 -11.55
CA ASP A 7 -4.77 13.23 -11.21
C ASP A 7 -4.63 14.76 -11.22
N PHE A 8 -4.52 15.35 -10.04
CA PHE A 8 -4.20 16.77 -9.88
C PHE A 8 -2.69 16.87 -9.78
N ASP A 9 -2.10 17.40 -10.86
CA ASP A 9 -0.67 17.68 -11.04
C ASP A 9 0.22 16.43 -10.98
N GLY A 10 1.27 16.35 -11.81
CA GLY A 10 2.23 15.24 -11.82
C GLY A 10 3.08 15.11 -10.54
N LEU A 11 2.42 15.01 -9.39
CA LEU A 11 2.91 15.07 -8.02
C LEU A 11 2.29 13.94 -7.16
N ILE A 12 1.07 13.46 -7.48
CA ILE A 12 0.46 12.29 -6.79
C ILE A 12 1.20 10.98 -7.14
N LEU A 13 1.77 10.91 -8.35
CA LEU A 13 2.63 9.79 -8.79
C LEU A 13 3.91 9.65 -7.95
N ASP A 14 4.39 10.73 -7.33
CA ASP A 14 5.67 10.77 -6.62
C ASP A 14 5.56 10.27 -5.17
N THR A 15 4.35 10.23 -4.58
CA THR A 15 4.15 9.77 -3.19
C THR A 15 3.40 8.46 -3.05
N GLU A 16 2.46 8.15 -3.94
CA GLU A 16 1.63 6.93 -3.82
C GLU A 16 2.26 5.70 -4.49
N GLY A 17 3.04 5.89 -5.56
CA GLY A 17 3.77 4.81 -6.24
C GLY A 17 4.75 4.09 -5.31
N PRO A 18 5.68 4.82 -4.66
CA PRO A 18 6.61 4.24 -3.68
C PRO A 18 5.90 3.54 -2.51
N VAL A 19 4.77 4.10 -2.04
CA VAL A 19 3.98 3.50 -0.96
C VAL A 19 3.39 2.16 -1.40
N TYR A 20 2.69 2.12 -2.54
CA TYR A 20 2.14 0.88 -3.09
C TYR A 20 3.20 -0.18 -3.30
N HIS A 21 4.32 0.17 -3.96
CA HIS A 21 5.40 -0.79 -4.25
C HIS A 21 6.01 -1.38 -2.99
N SER A 22 6.29 -0.54 -1.99
CA SER A 22 6.83 -1.00 -0.70
C SER A 22 5.85 -1.93 0.05
N TRP A 23 4.53 -1.69 -0.04
CA TRP A 23 3.52 -2.57 0.54
C TRP A 23 3.38 -3.88 -0.23
N ARG A 24 3.35 -3.82 -1.57
CA ARG A 24 3.30 -5.01 -2.42
C ARG A 24 4.44 -5.97 -2.11
N GLU A 25 5.67 -5.47 -1.98
CA GLU A 25 6.84 -6.29 -1.61
C GLU A 25 6.65 -7.00 -0.26
N VAL A 26 6.08 -6.31 0.74
CA VAL A 26 5.78 -6.90 2.05
C VAL A 26 4.66 -7.95 1.98
N PHE A 27 3.60 -7.69 1.21
CA PHE A 27 2.52 -8.65 0.99
C PHE A 27 3.04 -9.92 0.31
N GLU A 28 3.81 -9.78 -0.77
CA GLU A 28 4.41 -10.90 -1.50
C GLU A 28 5.35 -11.72 -0.59
N ALA A 29 6.18 -11.06 0.21
CA ALA A 29 7.07 -11.73 1.17
C ALA A 29 6.32 -12.49 2.27
N ALA A 30 5.08 -12.09 2.58
CA ALA A 30 4.21 -12.78 3.53
C ALA A 30 3.34 -13.87 2.86
N GLY A 31 3.47 -14.10 1.55
CA GLY A 31 2.64 -15.03 0.79
C GLY A 31 1.23 -14.50 0.51
N ALA A 32 1.00 -13.21 0.69
CA ALA A 32 -0.24 -12.51 0.34
C ALA A 32 -0.06 -11.74 -0.98
N HIS A 33 -1.17 -11.31 -1.57
CA HIS A 33 -1.15 -10.44 -2.75
C HIS A 33 -1.85 -9.12 -2.42
N LEU A 34 -1.30 -8.01 -2.90
CA LEU A 34 -1.92 -6.69 -2.90
C LEU A 34 -1.94 -6.19 -4.34
N SER A 35 -3.13 -6.13 -4.93
CA SER A 35 -3.28 -5.64 -6.29
C SER A 35 -3.32 -4.12 -6.35
N LEU A 36 -2.95 -3.56 -7.50
CA LEU A 36 -3.03 -2.12 -7.73
C LEU A 36 -4.48 -1.63 -7.73
N GLU A 37 -5.43 -2.46 -8.16
CA GLU A 37 -6.86 -2.12 -8.14
C GLU A 37 -7.38 -1.98 -6.70
N GLU A 38 -7.05 -2.95 -5.82
CA GLU A 38 -7.37 -2.86 -4.39
C GLU A 38 -6.75 -1.62 -3.76
N TRP A 39 -5.49 -1.31 -4.08
CA TRP A 39 -4.81 -0.11 -3.59
C TRP A 39 -5.47 1.18 -4.09
N CYS A 40 -5.78 1.28 -5.38
CA CYS A 40 -6.42 2.46 -5.95
C CYS A 40 -7.82 2.71 -5.37
N ASP A 41 -8.54 1.67 -4.95
CA ASP A 41 -9.85 1.85 -4.30
C ASP A 41 -9.72 2.41 -2.87
N THR A 42 -8.58 2.23 -2.19
CA THR A 42 -8.35 2.84 -0.86
C THR A 42 -7.94 4.31 -0.95
N ILE A 43 -7.26 4.70 -2.02
CA ILE A 43 -6.84 6.09 -2.24
C ILE A 43 -8.06 7.02 -2.31
N GLY A 44 -8.06 8.08 -1.51
CA GLY A 44 -9.13 9.08 -1.48
C GLY A 44 -10.37 8.66 -0.66
N ARG A 45 -10.33 7.49 0.00
CA ARG A 45 -11.35 7.06 0.96
C ARG A 45 -10.85 7.18 2.41
N ALA A 46 -11.68 7.75 3.27
CA ALA A 46 -11.38 7.89 4.69
C ALA A 46 -11.60 6.60 5.50
N ASP A 47 -12.29 5.60 4.94
CA ASP A 47 -12.73 4.38 5.65
C ASP A 47 -12.10 3.08 5.13
N HIS A 48 -10.84 3.13 4.70
CA HIS A 48 -10.13 1.92 4.31
C HIS A 48 -9.38 1.29 5.50
N PRO A 49 -9.29 -0.05 5.56
CA PRO A 49 -8.49 -0.73 6.59
C PRO A 49 -7.00 -0.47 6.38
N ASP A 50 -6.24 -0.42 7.48
CA ASP A 50 -4.79 -0.23 7.42
C ASP A 50 -4.14 -1.42 6.66
N PRO A 51 -3.25 -1.18 5.69
CA PRO A 51 -2.57 -2.25 4.96
C PRO A 51 -1.85 -3.28 5.86
N ALA A 52 -1.36 -2.85 7.03
CA ALA A 52 -0.76 -3.73 8.03
C ALA A 52 -1.78 -4.71 8.63
N GLU A 53 -3.00 -4.24 8.87
CA GLU A 53 -4.11 -5.06 9.37
C GLU A 53 -4.56 -6.06 8.31
N VAL A 54 -4.71 -5.61 7.07
CA VAL A 54 -5.06 -6.46 5.92
C VAL A 54 -4.00 -7.56 5.71
N LEU A 55 -2.71 -7.19 5.82
CA LEU A 55 -1.61 -8.15 5.75
C LEU A 55 -1.71 -9.18 6.88
N ALA A 56 -1.99 -8.73 8.11
CA ALA A 56 -2.08 -9.60 9.27
C ALA A 56 -3.21 -10.62 9.12
N GLU A 57 -4.35 -10.18 8.60
CA GLU A 57 -5.50 -11.04 8.31
C GLU A 57 -5.16 -12.08 7.22
N ARG A 58 -4.56 -11.64 6.10
CA ARG A 58 -4.24 -12.52 4.96
C ARG A 58 -3.12 -13.51 5.24
N SER A 59 -2.09 -13.11 5.99
CA SER A 59 -0.92 -13.94 6.30
C SER A 59 -1.03 -14.70 7.62
N GLY A 60 -2.06 -14.39 8.44
CA GLY A 60 -2.24 -14.94 9.78
C GLY A 60 -1.17 -14.51 10.79
N ARG A 61 -0.35 -13.51 10.46
CA ARG A 61 0.74 -13.00 11.30
C ARG A 61 0.83 -11.47 11.18
N PRO A 62 0.91 -10.74 12.30
CA PRO A 62 1.05 -9.29 12.26
C PRO A 62 2.38 -8.87 11.62
N LEU A 63 2.40 -7.68 11.04
CA LEU A 63 3.63 -7.06 10.58
C LEU A 63 4.51 -6.69 11.79
N ASP A 64 5.71 -7.26 11.85
CA ASP A 64 6.67 -6.92 12.91
C ASP A 64 7.31 -5.54 12.67
N GLU A 65 7.84 -4.94 13.75
CA GLU A 65 8.43 -3.59 13.71
C GLU A 65 9.64 -3.51 12.75
N ALA A 66 10.44 -4.57 12.66
CA ALA A 66 11.62 -4.61 11.81
C ALA A 66 11.24 -4.54 10.32
N ARG A 67 10.22 -5.30 9.90
CA ARG A 67 9.65 -5.26 8.57
C ARG A 67 8.95 -3.94 8.29
N GLN A 68 8.24 -3.38 9.27
CA GLN A 68 7.61 -2.07 9.14
C GLN A 68 8.65 -0.97 8.87
N LEU A 69 9.79 -1.01 9.57
CA LEU A 69 10.91 -0.09 9.38
C LEU A 69 11.59 -0.30 8.03
N ALA A 70 11.88 -1.55 7.66
CA ALA A 70 12.47 -1.89 6.36
C ALA A 70 11.59 -1.39 5.19
N ARG A 71 10.26 -1.57 5.29
CA ARG A 71 9.29 -1.04 4.32
C ARG A 71 9.31 0.48 4.24
N LYS A 72 9.47 1.19 5.37
CA LYS A 72 9.61 2.66 5.39
C LYS A 72 10.86 3.12 4.66
N ALA A 73 12.01 2.52 4.96
CA ALA A 73 13.26 2.81 4.26
C ALA A 73 13.13 2.53 2.75
N ARG A 74 12.54 1.39 2.38
CA ARG A 74 12.29 1.01 0.99
C ARG A 74 11.40 1.99 0.23
N ARG A 75 10.35 2.50 0.88
CA ARG A 75 9.50 3.55 0.32
C ARG A 75 10.31 4.82 0.03
N ASP A 76 11.19 5.22 0.95
CA ASP A 76 11.95 6.47 0.82
C ASP A 76 13.08 6.36 -0.23
N GLU A 77 13.42 5.15 -0.67
CA GLU A 77 14.38 4.87 -1.76
C GLU A 77 13.75 4.80 -3.16
N LEU A 78 12.43 4.65 -3.23
CA LEU A 78 11.64 4.49 -4.46
C LEU A 78 11.11 5.84 -4.94
#